data_AF-A0A1E9G0X0-F1
#
_entry.id   AF-A0A1E9G0X0-F1
#
_cell.length_a   1.000
_cell.length_b   1.000
_cell.length_c   1.000
_cell.angle_alpha   90.00
_cell.angle_beta   90.00
_cell.angle_gamma   90.00
#
_symmetry.space_group_name_H-M   'P 1'
#
loop_
_entity.id
_entity.type
_entity.pdbx_description
1 polymer ?
#
loop_
_entity_poly.entity_id
_entity_poly.type
_entity_poly.pdbx_seq_one_letter_code
_entity_poly.pdbx_strand_id
1 'polypeptide(L)'
;MIKTIDLFAGAGGLSLGFLMTGKYQIVAAAEINKNARETYKTNITKDNDNFEFIENVIDYDFSTLNSRFENSIDVVIGGPPCQGFSNANRQKNHLISMNNSLVKEYFRAIRQIRPKAFVMENVSMLESETHRFYESRKDNDEIDSLIANGYDIPKRMDTLVLSKVSFDGIDMCRLPESDLREIFIPKQLTHLLSVLQKNINNPRRLPNFLLKNKATIEKLINSYICSEDFANSTAKQQIISKLETIKCELENSRPEKASEELDYIVGLQKLIKSISEITENELIGNYEYSAEDGLRFIVNSYSVIDYINAILGDEYIQKGNVFNAKWFGVPQERRRYIVVGIRRDIYIDKDIDLILPNETIANKIPTVGEAILDLSNYEVGYKLHYTPIPYVEKKGISSYARSMRKGSKSVKNHITTKSTDKALERFKKIKQGKNFHSLGIEDKDTYSKPERTQNTIYLRLDPNKPSGTVVNVRKSMWIHPILDRAITVREAARLQSFPDSFEFIGTKDSQYQQVGNAVPPLLAKGIADLIFKYLQ
;
A
#
# COMPACT_ATOMS: atom_id res chain seq x y z
N MET A 1 -26.74 -10.29 16.15
CA MET A 1 -25.42 -10.21 15.50
C MET A 1 -25.18 -8.77 15.12
N ILE A 2 -23.98 -8.24 15.39
CA ILE A 2 -23.64 -6.84 15.15
C ILE A 2 -23.32 -6.65 13.66
N LYS A 3 -24.11 -5.87 12.94
CA LYS A 3 -23.93 -5.67 11.49
C LYS A 3 -22.75 -4.75 11.25
N THR A 4 -21.79 -5.23 10.45
CA THR A 4 -20.49 -4.58 10.25
C THR A 4 -20.21 -4.42 8.78
N ILE A 5 -19.58 -3.31 8.39
CA ILE A 5 -19.01 -3.15 7.05
C ILE A 5 -17.50 -2.96 7.12
N ASP A 6 -16.77 -3.47 6.12
CA ASP A 6 -15.30 -3.39 6.04
C ASP A 6 -14.87 -2.55 4.83
N LEU A 7 -14.38 -1.33 5.08
CA LEU A 7 -13.88 -0.44 4.05
C LEU A 7 -12.38 -0.68 3.82
N PHE A 8 -11.95 -0.74 2.56
CA PHE A 8 -10.57 -1.10 2.19
C PHE A 8 -10.19 -2.51 2.67
N ALA A 9 -11.10 -3.45 2.49
CA ALA A 9 -11.08 -4.75 3.15
C ALA A 9 -9.88 -5.64 2.79
N GLY A 10 -9.22 -5.39 1.65
CA GLY A 10 -8.15 -6.23 1.15
C GLY A 10 -8.63 -7.67 0.95
N ALA A 11 -7.80 -8.61 1.38
CA ALA A 11 -8.20 -10.02 1.39
C ALA A 11 -9.21 -10.36 2.51
N GLY A 12 -9.52 -9.44 3.43
CA GLY A 12 -10.49 -9.67 4.52
C GLY A 12 -9.88 -10.13 5.83
N GLY A 13 -8.61 -9.82 6.11
CA GLY A 13 -7.97 -10.19 7.39
C GLY A 13 -8.63 -9.52 8.61
N LEU A 14 -9.05 -8.26 8.47
CA LEU A 14 -9.77 -7.52 9.50
C LEU A 14 -11.16 -8.12 9.73
N SER A 15 -11.96 -8.24 8.67
CA SER A 15 -13.25 -8.94 8.69
C SER A 15 -13.21 -10.35 9.28
N LEU A 16 -12.20 -11.16 8.91
CA LEU A 16 -12.07 -12.52 9.44
C LEU A 16 -11.91 -12.52 10.96
N GLY A 17 -11.09 -11.62 11.51
CA GLY A 17 -10.93 -11.51 12.96
C GLY A 17 -12.23 -11.16 13.68
N PHE A 18 -13.04 -10.27 13.10
CA PHE A 18 -14.38 -9.94 13.63
C PHE A 18 -15.31 -11.15 13.61
N LEU A 19 -15.36 -11.89 12.49
CA LEU A 19 -16.16 -13.11 12.35
C LEU A 19 -15.73 -14.23 13.32
N MET A 20 -14.44 -14.35 13.61
CA MET A 20 -13.91 -15.34 14.56
C MET A 20 -14.43 -15.19 15.99
N THR A 21 -15.05 -14.06 16.33
CA THR A 21 -15.70 -13.87 17.64
C THR A 21 -17.09 -14.52 17.72
N GLY A 22 -17.74 -14.78 16.58
CA GLY A 22 -19.14 -15.24 16.51
C GLY A 22 -20.19 -14.17 16.85
N LYS A 23 -19.78 -12.90 17.03
CA LYS A 23 -20.66 -11.79 17.48
C LYS A 23 -21.04 -10.81 16.36
N TYR A 24 -20.21 -10.75 15.32
CA TYR A 24 -20.33 -9.80 14.21
C TYR A 24 -20.75 -10.51 12.93
N GLN A 25 -21.50 -9.79 12.10
CA GLN A 25 -21.86 -10.18 10.75
C GLN A 25 -21.33 -9.14 9.79
N ILE A 26 -20.51 -9.52 8.81
CA ILE A 26 -20.09 -8.58 7.76
C ILE A 26 -21.18 -8.54 6.67
N VAL A 27 -21.79 -7.38 6.47
CA VAL A 27 -22.91 -7.18 5.53
C VAL A 27 -22.48 -6.50 4.23
N ALA A 28 -21.39 -5.73 4.26
CA ALA A 28 -20.79 -5.16 3.06
C ALA A 28 -19.28 -5.00 3.20
N ALA A 29 -18.56 -4.94 2.08
CA ALA A 29 -17.15 -4.55 2.08
C ALA A 29 -16.76 -3.77 0.82
N ALA A 30 -15.78 -2.88 0.95
CA ALA A 30 -15.22 -2.11 -0.15
C ALA A 30 -13.78 -2.52 -0.47
N GLU A 31 -13.50 -2.88 -1.73
CA GLU A 31 -12.15 -3.25 -2.18
C GLU A 31 -11.99 -3.10 -3.71
N ILE A 32 -11.04 -2.26 -4.12
CA ILE A 32 -10.80 -1.93 -5.53
C ILE A 32 -9.99 -3.00 -6.28
N ASN A 33 -9.16 -3.78 -5.60
CA ASN A 33 -8.35 -4.83 -6.19
C ASN A 33 -9.17 -6.09 -6.47
N LYS A 34 -9.35 -6.39 -7.76
CA LYS A 34 -10.10 -7.56 -8.24
C LYS A 34 -9.67 -8.88 -7.58
N ASN A 35 -8.37 -9.17 -7.47
CA ASN A 35 -7.92 -10.44 -6.88
C ASN A 35 -8.24 -10.52 -5.39
N ALA A 36 -8.12 -9.40 -4.66
CA ALA A 36 -8.49 -9.32 -3.26
C ALA A 36 -10.00 -9.51 -3.07
N ARG A 37 -10.84 -8.95 -3.95
CA ARG A 37 -12.29 -9.22 -3.98
C ARG A 37 -12.60 -10.70 -4.12
N GLU A 38 -11.95 -11.37 -5.07
CA GLU A 38 -12.19 -12.81 -5.30
C GLU A 38 -11.73 -13.67 -4.11
N THR A 39 -10.60 -13.33 -3.48
CA THR A 39 -10.19 -13.92 -2.20
C THR A 39 -11.24 -13.69 -1.12
N TYR A 40 -11.72 -12.44 -0.97
CA TYR A 40 -12.70 -12.09 0.04
C TYR A 40 -14.00 -12.88 -0.15
N LYS A 41 -14.52 -12.95 -1.38
CA LYS A 41 -15.73 -13.72 -1.72
C LYS A 41 -15.59 -15.21 -1.40
N THR A 42 -14.44 -15.78 -1.75
CA THR A 42 -14.15 -17.22 -1.55
C THR A 42 -14.21 -17.60 -0.07
N ASN A 43 -13.82 -16.70 0.83
CA ASN A 43 -13.61 -17.03 2.25
C ASN A 43 -14.65 -16.43 3.21
N ILE A 44 -15.18 -15.24 2.91
CA ILE A 44 -16.00 -14.46 3.85
C ILE A 44 -17.46 -14.46 3.43
N THR A 45 -17.75 -14.31 2.14
CA THR A 45 -19.13 -14.11 1.64
C THR A 45 -19.75 -15.39 1.09
N LYS A 46 -19.04 -16.53 1.16
CA LYS A 46 -19.42 -17.78 0.50
C LYS A 46 -20.86 -18.22 0.82
N ASP A 47 -21.31 -17.96 2.04
CA ASP A 47 -22.62 -18.36 2.57
C ASP A 47 -23.48 -17.13 2.95
N ASN A 48 -23.25 -15.97 2.33
CA ASN A 48 -24.00 -14.73 2.60
C ASN A 48 -24.52 -14.10 1.29
N ASP A 49 -25.74 -14.47 0.89
CA ASP A 49 -26.39 -13.97 -0.32
C ASP A 49 -26.78 -12.48 -0.23
N ASN A 50 -26.91 -11.95 0.98
CA ASN A 50 -27.27 -10.55 1.23
C ASN A 50 -26.03 -9.64 1.39
N PHE A 51 -24.86 -10.11 0.96
CA PHE A 51 -23.62 -9.36 1.05
C PHE A 51 -23.47 -8.35 -0.10
N GLU A 52 -23.14 -7.10 0.22
CA GLU A 52 -22.89 -6.08 -0.80
C GLU A 52 -21.39 -5.78 -0.99
N PHE A 53 -20.92 -5.81 -2.24
CA PHE A 53 -19.54 -5.46 -2.57
C PHE A 53 -19.47 -4.06 -3.19
N ILE A 54 -18.61 -3.20 -2.65
CA ILE A 54 -18.38 -1.83 -3.12
C ILE A 54 -17.03 -1.78 -3.87
N GLU A 55 -17.05 -1.41 -5.14
CA GLU A 55 -15.82 -1.41 -5.96
C GLU A 55 -14.91 -0.21 -5.68
N ASN A 56 -15.50 0.95 -5.41
CA ASN A 56 -14.79 2.18 -5.11
C ASN A 56 -15.53 2.95 -4.03
N VAL A 57 -14.81 3.41 -3.02
CA VAL A 57 -15.37 4.21 -1.92
C VAL A 57 -15.54 5.68 -2.30
N ILE A 58 -14.76 6.16 -3.27
CA ILE A 58 -14.79 7.56 -3.71
C ILE A 58 -16.18 7.87 -4.25
N ASP A 59 -16.82 8.90 -3.70
CA ASP A 59 -18.17 9.38 -4.03
C ASP A 59 -19.29 8.34 -3.84
N TYR A 60 -19.00 7.20 -3.20
CA TYR A 60 -20.02 6.19 -2.91
C TYR A 60 -21.00 6.70 -1.83
N ASP A 61 -22.30 6.54 -2.07
CA ASP A 61 -23.34 6.96 -1.13
C ASP A 61 -23.60 5.89 -0.05
N PHE A 62 -22.95 6.09 1.10
CA PHE A 62 -23.09 5.20 2.25
C PHE A 62 -24.40 5.40 3.01
N SER A 63 -25.10 6.51 2.81
CA SER A 63 -26.42 6.77 3.41
C SER A 63 -27.47 5.87 2.77
N THR A 64 -27.44 5.76 1.44
CA THR A 64 -28.31 4.84 0.70
C THR A 64 -27.96 3.38 1.02
N LEU A 65 -26.66 3.04 1.17
CA LEU A 65 -26.25 1.71 1.64
C LEU A 65 -26.85 1.40 3.02
N ASN A 66 -26.70 2.31 3.99
CA ASN A 66 -27.24 2.10 5.34
C ASN A 66 -28.76 1.94 5.32
N SER A 67 -29.44 2.71 4.47
CA SER A 67 -30.90 2.62 4.28
C SER A 67 -31.34 1.26 3.75
N ARG A 68 -30.57 0.64 2.83
CA ARG A 68 -30.84 -0.74 2.36
C ARG A 68 -30.73 -1.78 3.48
N PHE A 69 -29.97 -1.48 4.52
CA PHE A 69 -29.88 -2.28 5.74
C PHE A 69 -30.75 -1.71 6.87
N GLU A 70 -31.84 -0.98 6.57
CA GLU A 70 -32.78 -0.46 7.57
C GLU A 70 -32.09 0.42 8.64
N ASN A 71 -31.04 1.14 8.26
CA ASN A 71 -30.21 1.96 9.16
C ASN A 71 -29.63 1.19 10.35
N SER A 72 -29.35 -0.10 10.17
CA SER A 72 -28.90 -1.01 11.22
C SER A 72 -27.43 -1.41 11.09
N ILE A 73 -26.61 -0.68 10.33
CA ILE A 73 -25.15 -0.89 10.34
C ILE A 73 -24.60 -0.37 11.68
N ASP A 74 -24.17 -1.30 12.53
CA ASP A 74 -23.69 -1.00 13.87
C ASP A 74 -22.21 -0.59 13.88
N VAL A 75 -21.38 -1.19 13.01
CA VAL A 75 -19.92 -1.00 13.04
C VAL A 75 -19.33 -0.77 11.65
N VAL A 76 -18.41 0.17 11.55
CA VAL A 76 -17.57 0.37 10.36
C VAL A 76 -16.12 0.08 10.71
N ILE A 77 -15.49 -0.87 10.02
CA ILE A 77 -14.07 -1.17 10.17
C ILE A 77 -13.35 -0.84 8.87
N GLY A 78 -12.06 -0.55 8.92
CA GLY A 78 -11.29 -0.38 7.70
C GLY A 78 -9.85 0.08 7.89
N GLY A 79 -9.04 -0.13 6.86
CA GLY A 79 -7.64 0.29 6.81
C GLY A 79 -7.37 1.22 5.64
N PRO A 80 -7.84 2.50 5.67
CA PRO A 80 -7.61 3.43 4.57
C PRO A 80 -6.11 3.59 4.33
N PRO A 81 -5.63 3.40 3.10
CA PRO A 81 -4.20 3.46 2.83
C PRO A 81 -3.69 4.87 3.09
N CYS A 82 -2.88 5.08 4.14
CA CYS A 82 -2.19 6.34 4.37
C CYS A 82 -0.74 6.17 3.92
N GLN A 83 -0.40 6.74 2.76
CA GLN A 83 0.97 6.71 2.26
C GLN A 83 1.63 8.02 2.66
N GLY A 84 2.34 8.01 3.79
CA GLY A 84 3.22 9.10 4.16
C GLY A 84 4.33 9.34 3.15
N PHE A 85 4.87 10.55 3.18
CA PHE A 85 6.01 11.02 2.38
C PHE A 85 7.34 10.30 2.68
N SER A 86 7.30 9.15 3.38
CA SER A 86 8.50 8.39 3.72
C SER A 86 9.25 7.97 2.44
N ASN A 87 10.57 8.18 2.47
CA ASN A 87 11.54 7.90 1.40
C ASN A 87 11.47 6.47 0.79
N ALA A 88 10.68 5.57 1.37
CA ALA A 88 10.53 4.18 0.95
C ALA A 88 9.69 3.99 -0.33
N ASN A 89 8.85 4.96 -0.73
CA ASN A 89 8.01 4.87 -1.92
C ASN A 89 8.56 5.60 -3.16
N ARG A 90 9.88 5.50 -3.40
CA ARG A 90 10.62 6.02 -4.57
C ARG A 90 10.08 5.60 -5.97
N GLN A 91 9.03 4.79 -6.06
CA GLN A 91 8.54 4.22 -7.32
C GLN A 91 7.28 4.87 -7.91
N LYS A 92 6.56 5.74 -7.18
CA LYS A 92 5.40 6.45 -7.73
C LYS A 92 5.76 7.91 -8.01
N ASN A 93 5.64 8.32 -9.29
CA ASN A 93 5.88 9.68 -9.79
C ASN A 93 4.71 10.63 -9.44
N HIS A 94 4.27 10.68 -8.19
CA HIS A 94 3.20 11.58 -7.72
C HIS A 94 3.78 12.45 -6.61
N LEU A 95 3.53 13.76 -6.67
CA LEU A 95 4.00 14.71 -5.65
C LEU A 95 3.14 14.66 -4.40
N ILE A 96 1.84 14.48 -4.61
CA ILE A 96 0.81 14.39 -3.63
C ILE A 96 0.44 12.92 -3.60
N SER A 97 0.71 12.30 -2.46
CA SER A 97 0.18 10.98 -2.21
C SER A 97 -1.34 11.10 -2.06
N MET A 98 -2.11 10.97 -3.15
CA MET A 98 -3.58 10.92 -3.16
C MET A 98 -4.17 9.78 -2.29
N ASN A 99 -3.35 9.05 -1.55
CA ASN A 99 -3.82 8.01 -0.64
C ASN A 99 -4.34 8.62 0.68
N ASN A 100 -3.84 9.78 1.11
CA ASN A 100 -4.33 10.38 2.35
C ASN A 100 -5.81 10.80 2.23
N SER A 101 -6.28 11.21 1.04
CA SER A 101 -7.71 11.55 0.84
C SER A 101 -8.65 10.37 1.11
N LEU A 102 -8.19 9.12 0.99
CA LEU A 102 -8.99 7.95 1.33
C LEU A 102 -9.27 7.83 2.84
N VAL A 103 -8.47 8.50 3.69
CA VAL A 103 -8.82 8.69 5.11
C VAL A 103 -10.06 9.58 5.23
N LYS A 104 -10.18 10.63 4.41
CA LYS A 104 -11.39 11.48 4.40
C LYS A 104 -12.61 10.70 3.92
N GLU A 105 -12.47 9.88 2.88
CA GLU A 105 -13.54 8.98 2.43
C GLU A 105 -13.99 7.99 3.51
N TYR A 106 -13.06 7.48 4.32
CA TYR A 106 -13.39 6.64 5.48
C TYR A 106 -14.29 7.42 6.47
N PHE A 107 -13.89 8.63 6.88
CA PHE A 107 -14.70 9.44 7.82
C PHE A 107 -16.00 9.97 7.21
N ARG A 108 -16.05 10.20 5.89
CA ARG A 108 -17.28 10.49 5.16
C ARG A 108 -18.28 9.34 5.30
N ALA A 109 -17.81 8.10 5.16
CA ALA A 109 -18.64 6.92 5.40
C ALA A 109 -19.14 6.85 6.85
N ILE A 110 -18.29 7.16 7.84
CA ILE A 110 -18.71 7.21 9.26
C ILE A 110 -19.82 8.24 9.47
N ARG A 111 -19.68 9.46 8.90
CA ARG A 111 -20.69 10.53 9.05
C ARG A 111 -22.01 10.21 8.35
N GLN A 112 -21.97 9.53 7.21
CA GLN A 112 -23.17 9.10 6.48
C GLN A 112 -23.88 7.92 7.14
N ILE A 113 -23.14 6.97 7.71
CA ILE A 113 -23.71 5.77 8.34
C ILE A 113 -24.10 6.04 9.81
N ARG A 114 -23.35 6.90 10.50
CA ARG A 114 -23.42 7.15 11.94
C ARG A 114 -23.41 5.85 12.78
N PRO A 115 -22.44 4.93 12.57
CA PRO A 115 -22.41 3.64 13.24
C PRO A 115 -22.27 3.78 14.75
N LYS A 116 -22.62 2.74 15.50
CA LYS A 116 -22.42 2.69 16.96
C LYS A 116 -20.93 2.75 17.34
N ALA A 117 -20.08 2.10 16.54
CA ALA A 117 -18.64 2.15 16.71
C ALA A 117 -17.91 2.11 15.36
N PHE A 118 -16.67 2.55 15.34
CA PHE A 118 -15.78 2.35 14.18
C PHE A 118 -14.36 1.98 14.58
N VAL A 119 -13.64 1.38 13.63
CA VAL A 119 -12.22 1.02 13.74
C VAL A 119 -11.47 1.44 12.51
N MET A 120 -10.51 2.34 12.68
CA MET A 120 -9.53 2.65 11.65
C MET A 120 -8.19 2.00 11.98
N GLU A 121 -7.71 1.11 11.11
CA GLU A 121 -6.36 0.56 11.17
C GLU A 121 -5.41 1.34 10.25
N ASN A 122 -4.18 1.59 10.72
CA ASN A 122 -3.14 2.14 9.86
C ASN A 122 -1.72 1.77 10.32
N VAL A 123 -0.72 2.17 9.52
CA VAL A 123 0.70 2.03 9.88
C VAL A 123 1.01 2.80 11.17
N SER A 124 1.90 2.27 12.01
CA SER A 124 2.25 2.92 13.30
C SER A 124 2.84 4.32 13.15
N MET A 125 3.39 4.62 11.98
CA MET A 125 3.98 5.92 11.65
C MET A 125 2.92 7.03 11.52
N LEU A 126 1.64 6.70 11.45
CA LEU A 126 0.53 7.67 11.41
C LEU A 126 0.40 8.48 12.71
N GLU A 127 0.95 7.98 13.83
CA GLU A 127 1.04 8.72 15.09
C GLU A 127 1.98 9.94 15.00
N SER A 128 2.87 9.98 14.01
CA SER A 128 3.79 11.11 13.82
C SER A 128 3.21 12.21 12.93
N GLU A 129 3.63 13.46 13.18
CA GLU A 129 3.26 14.65 12.39
C GLU A 129 3.73 14.61 10.92
N THR A 130 4.45 13.57 10.49
CA THR A 130 4.95 13.45 9.12
C THR A 130 3.86 13.13 8.10
N HIS A 131 2.70 12.62 8.55
CA HIS A 131 1.57 12.33 7.68
C HIS A 131 0.65 13.53 7.67
N ARG A 132 0.65 14.26 6.57
CA ARG A 132 -0.06 15.54 6.45
C ARG A 132 -0.97 15.57 5.23
N PHE A 133 -2.01 16.37 5.34
CA PHE A 133 -2.84 16.82 4.23
C PHE A 133 -2.31 18.17 3.75
N TYR A 134 -2.30 18.38 2.43
CA TYR A 134 -2.17 19.73 1.89
C TYR A 134 -3.54 20.39 1.83
N GLU A 135 -3.57 21.67 2.14
CA GLU A 135 -4.76 22.50 2.08
C GLU A 135 -5.27 22.58 0.64
N SER A 136 -6.57 22.33 0.45
CA SER A 136 -7.20 22.33 -0.86
C SER A 136 -8.56 23.00 -0.82
N ARG A 137 -9.00 23.57 -1.95
CA ARG A 137 -10.32 24.22 -2.03
C ARG A 137 -11.48 23.25 -1.81
N LYS A 138 -11.26 21.95 -2.03
CA LYS A 138 -12.29 20.91 -1.91
C LYS A 138 -12.79 20.71 -0.48
N ASP A 139 -11.97 21.03 0.51
CA ASP A 139 -12.23 20.73 1.92
C ASP A 139 -11.86 21.88 2.88
N ASN A 140 -11.32 22.99 2.37
CA ASN A 140 -10.87 24.09 3.22
C ASN A 140 -11.98 24.63 4.13
N ASP A 141 -13.20 24.79 3.61
CA ASP A 141 -14.34 25.30 4.38
C ASP A 141 -14.69 24.38 5.57
N GLU A 142 -14.57 23.06 5.39
CA GLU A 142 -14.78 22.09 6.46
C GLU A 142 -13.70 22.21 7.54
N ILE A 143 -12.44 22.29 7.12
CA ILE A 143 -11.31 22.42 8.05
C ILE A 143 -11.39 23.74 8.83
N ASP A 144 -11.67 24.85 8.15
CA ASP A 144 -11.83 26.16 8.77
C ASP A 144 -13.02 26.18 9.74
N SER A 145 -14.12 25.49 9.41
CA SER A 145 -15.25 25.32 10.33
C SER A 145 -14.87 24.50 11.57
N LEU A 146 -14.06 23.45 11.44
CA LEU A 146 -13.58 22.67 12.60
C LEU A 146 -12.71 23.54 13.52
N ILE A 147 -11.79 24.33 12.95
CA ILE A 147 -10.94 25.25 13.72
C ILE A 147 -11.80 26.31 14.44
N ALA A 148 -12.78 26.88 13.75
CA ALA A 148 -13.71 27.87 14.32
C ALA A 148 -14.54 27.29 15.49
N ASN A 149 -14.83 25.99 15.45
CA ASN A 149 -15.51 25.26 16.54
C ASN A 149 -14.56 24.85 17.69
N GLY A 150 -13.30 25.27 17.67
CA GLY A 150 -12.35 25.09 18.76
C GLY A 150 -11.51 23.82 18.68
N TYR A 151 -11.53 23.08 17.57
CA TYR A 151 -10.61 21.96 17.36
C TYR A 151 -9.21 22.45 17.00
N ASP A 152 -8.19 21.89 17.65
CA ASP A 152 -6.79 22.23 17.39
C ASP A 152 -6.28 21.50 16.13
N ILE A 153 -6.24 22.21 15.01
CA ILE A 153 -5.72 21.73 13.72
C ILE A 153 -4.65 22.71 13.22
N PRO A 154 -3.43 22.64 13.76
CA PRO A 154 -2.38 23.59 13.42
C PRO A 154 -1.94 23.44 11.96
N LYS A 155 -2.07 24.54 11.21
CA LYS A 155 -1.57 24.66 9.84
C LYS A 155 -0.09 25.04 9.86
N ARG A 156 0.69 24.43 8.97
CA ARG A 156 2.11 24.74 8.75
C ARG A 156 2.33 24.98 7.27
N MET A 157 3.23 25.92 6.96
CA MET A 157 3.71 26.11 5.59
C MET A 157 4.71 25.02 5.20
N ASP A 158 4.47 24.39 4.05
CA ASP A 158 5.33 23.41 3.42
C ASP A 158 5.71 23.84 2.00
N THR A 159 6.85 23.33 1.54
CA THR A 159 7.42 23.64 0.22
C THR A 159 7.54 22.37 -0.61
N LEU A 160 6.78 22.31 -1.70
CA LEU A 160 6.87 21.25 -2.69
C LEU A 160 7.86 21.65 -3.79
N VAL A 161 9.02 21.00 -3.83
CA VAL A 161 10.00 21.21 -4.91
C VAL A 161 9.55 20.43 -6.14
N LEU A 162 9.13 21.15 -7.19
CA LEU A 162 8.60 20.54 -8.42
C LEU A 162 9.71 20.22 -9.42
N SER A 163 10.66 21.15 -9.57
CA SER A 163 11.88 20.95 -10.35
C SER A 163 13.01 21.78 -9.77
N LYS A 164 14.20 21.17 -9.66
CA LYS A 164 15.45 21.89 -9.32
C LYS A 164 16.18 22.42 -10.54
N VAL A 165 15.73 22.05 -11.75
CA VAL A 165 16.36 22.42 -13.02
C VAL A 165 15.41 23.30 -13.82
N SER A 166 15.98 24.27 -14.52
CA SER A 166 15.29 25.01 -15.57
C SER A 166 15.34 24.24 -16.88
N PHE A 167 14.36 24.49 -17.75
CA PHE A 167 14.27 23.89 -19.07
C PHE A 167 14.42 25.00 -20.12
N ASP A 168 15.45 24.90 -20.96
CA ASP A 168 15.66 25.86 -22.05
C ASP A 168 14.44 25.98 -22.96
N GLY A 169 14.06 27.21 -23.31
CA GLY A 169 12.85 27.49 -24.08
C GLY A 169 11.52 27.34 -23.31
N ILE A 170 11.57 27.12 -21.99
CA ILE A 170 10.39 27.09 -21.11
C ILE A 170 10.48 28.23 -20.09
N ASP A 171 9.48 29.10 -20.07
CA ASP A 171 9.33 30.11 -19.02
C ASP A 171 8.81 29.44 -17.73
N MET A 172 9.74 29.15 -16.81
CA MET A 172 9.44 28.47 -15.55
C MET A 172 8.51 29.26 -14.64
N CYS A 173 8.49 30.59 -14.74
CA CYS A 173 7.63 31.45 -13.92
C CYS A 173 6.17 31.38 -14.39
N ARG A 174 5.96 31.35 -15.70
CA ARG A 174 4.61 31.32 -16.32
C ARG A 174 4.09 29.93 -16.63
N LEU A 175 4.95 28.91 -16.59
CA LEU A 175 4.57 27.52 -16.85
C LEU A 175 3.31 27.07 -16.09
N PRO A 176 3.14 27.35 -14.77
CA PRO A 176 1.95 26.93 -14.04
C PRO A 176 0.63 27.54 -14.54
N GLU A 177 0.70 28.71 -15.18
CA GLU A 177 -0.45 29.44 -15.74
C GLU A 177 -0.67 29.16 -17.23
N SER A 178 0.26 28.42 -17.86
CA SER A 178 0.27 28.19 -19.31
C SER A 178 -0.59 26.97 -19.69
N ASP A 179 -1.00 26.88 -20.96
CA ASP A 179 -1.67 25.68 -21.46
C ASP A 179 -0.69 24.51 -21.61
N LEU A 180 -0.63 23.68 -20.57
CA LEU A 180 0.26 22.54 -20.50
C LEU A 180 0.01 21.50 -21.61
N ARG A 181 -1.16 21.51 -22.26
CA ARG A 181 -1.51 20.56 -23.33
C ARG A 181 -0.58 20.69 -24.53
N GLU A 182 -0.04 21.88 -24.79
CA GLU A 182 0.87 22.12 -25.92
C GLU A 182 2.20 21.38 -25.82
N ILE A 183 2.61 21.06 -24.59
CA ILE A 183 3.91 20.47 -24.26
C ILE A 183 3.77 19.04 -23.72
N PHE A 184 2.57 18.47 -23.69
CA PHE A 184 2.32 17.10 -23.27
C PHE A 184 2.64 16.11 -24.40
N ILE A 185 3.39 15.05 -24.08
CA ILE A 185 3.57 13.92 -24.99
C ILE A 185 2.70 12.72 -24.54
N PRO A 186 2.33 11.80 -25.45
CA PRO A 186 1.48 10.66 -25.11
C PRO A 186 1.99 9.87 -23.89
N LYS A 187 1.08 9.43 -23.01
CA LYS A 187 1.42 8.71 -21.76
C LYS A 187 2.30 7.48 -22.01
N GLN A 188 2.02 6.74 -23.10
CA GLN A 188 2.81 5.58 -23.50
C GLN A 188 4.24 5.97 -23.90
N LEU A 189 4.41 7.07 -24.66
CA LEU A 189 5.73 7.57 -25.05
C LEU A 189 6.51 8.06 -23.83
N THR A 190 5.90 8.86 -22.96
CA THR A 190 6.51 9.30 -21.69
C THR A 190 7.02 8.13 -20.86
N HIS A 191 6.22 7.05 -20.76
CA HIS A 191 6.61 5.85 -20.03
C HIS A 191 7.84 5.18 -20.66
N LEU A 192 7.81 4.95 -21.99
CA LEU A 192 8.91 4.30 -22.69
C LEU A 192 10.22 5.11 -22.61
N LEU A 193 10.15 6.44 -22.81
CA LEU A 193 11.32 7.32 -22.66
C LEU A 193 11.85 7.33 -21.21
N SER A 194 10.96 7.32 -20.21
CA SER A 194 11.37 7.20 -18.81
C SER A 194 12.07 5.87 -18.49
N VAL A 195 11.66 4.77 -19.14
CA VAL A 195 12.33 3.47 -18.98
C VAL A 195 13.64 3.45 -19.76
N LEU A 196 13.71 4.07 -20.93
CA LEU A 196 14.94 4.23 -21.72
C LEU A 196 15.99 5.01 -20.92
N GLN A 197 15.65 6.20 -20.40
CA GLN A 197 16.50 7.02 -19.54
C GLN A 197 17.11 6.20 -18.39
N LYS A 198 16.30 5.41 -17.68
CA LYS A 198 16.76 4.57 -16.56
C LYS A 198 17.74 3.46 -16.97
N ASN A 199 17.69 3.01 -18.22
CA ASN A 199 18.52 1.93 -18.73
C ASN A 199 19.64 2.42 -19.66
N ILE A 200 19.72 3.71 -19.98
CA ILE A 200 20.61 4.29 -21.00
C ILE A 200 22.09 3.91 -20.77
N ASN A 201 22.50 3.81 -19.51
CA ASN A 201 23.87 3.44 -19.11
C ASN A 201 23.98 2.00 -18.60
N ASN A 202 22.96 1.15 -18.83
CA ASN A 202 22.94 -0.22 -18.34
C ASN A 202 23.26 -1.23 -19.46
N PRO A 203 24.50 -1.77 -19.52
CA PRO A 203 24.95 -2.59 -20.65
C PRO A 203 24.18 -3.92 -20.78
N ARG A 204 23.55 -4.41 -19.71
CA ARG A 204 22.73 -5.64 -19.75
C ARG A 204 21.29 -5.40 -20.16
N ARG A 205 20.69 -4.30 -19.71
CA ARG A 205 19.25 -4.04 -19.89
C ARG A 205 18.94 -3.24 -21.15
N LEU A 206 19.83 -2.33 -21.54
CA LEU A 206 19.62 -1.47 -22.70
C LEU A 206 19.38 -2.25 -24.00
N PRO A 207 20.21 -3.25 -24.38
CA PRO A 207 20.02 -3.95 -25.65
C PRO A 207 18.66 -4.67 -25.71
N ASN A 208 18.29 -5.35 -24.62
CA ASN A 208 17.01 -6.06 -24.51
C ASN A 208 15.81 -5.11 -24.55
N PHE A 209 15.93 -3.95 -23.92
CA PHE A 209 14.88 -2.93 -23.95
C PHE A 209 14.69 -2.36 -25.35
N LEU A 210 15.79 -2.01 -26.03
CA LEU A 210 15.76 -1.45 -27.40
C LEU A 210 15.22 -2.47 -28.41
N LEU A 211 15.66 -3.73 -28.35
CA LEU A 211 15.15 -4.82 -29.18
C LEU A 211 13.61 -4.89 -29.16
N LYS A 212 13.01 -4.71 -27.98
CA LYS A 212 11.57 -4.84 -27.79
C LYS A 212 10.78 -3.55 -28.08
N ASN A 213 11.37 -2.37 -27.85
CA ASN A 213 10.60 -1.12 -27.78
C ASN A 213 11.03 -0.04 -28.77
N LYS A 214 12.18 -0.16 -29.45
CA LYS A 214 12.72 0.88 -30.36
C LYS A 214 11.71 1.31 -31.42
N ALA A 215 11.19 0.36 -32.21
CA ALA A 215 10.23 0.64 -33.28
C ALA A 215 8.94 1.31 -32.77
N THR A 216 8.49 0.94 -31.56
CA THR A 216 7.32 1.56 -30.93
C THR A 216 7.60 3.01 -30.52
N ILE A 217 8.79 3.29 -29.98
CA ILE A 217 9.22 4.64 -29.61
C ILE A 217 9.27 5.51 -30.88
N GLU A 218 9.92 5.05 -31.93
CA GLU A 218 10.04 5.76 -33.21
C GLU A 218 8.66 6.06 -33.82
N LYS A 219 7.77 5.07 -33.84
CA LYS A 219 6.39 5.24 -34.31
C LYS A 219 5.63 6.28 -33.50
N LEU A 220 5.74 6.26 -32.18
CA LEU A 220 5.05 7.21 -31.30
C LEU A 220 5.60 8.63 -31.45
N ILE A 221 6.92 8.79 -31.62
CA ILE A 221 7.55 10.09 -31.90
C ILE A 221 7.05 10.64 -33.23
N ASN A 222 7.11 9.85 -34.30
CA ASN A 222 6.62 10.27 -35.62
C ASN A 222 5.13 10.63 -35.57
N SER A 223 4.32 9.80 -34.90
CA SER A 223 2.90 10.08 -34.75
C SER A 223 2.66 11.41 -34.03
N TYR A 224 3.41 11.71 -32.98
CA TYR A 224 3.29 12.97 -32.23
C TYR A 224 3.71 14.20 -33.06
N ILE A 225 4.78 14.06 -33.85
CA ILE A 225 5.26 15.13 -34.73
C ILE A 225 4.26 15.38 -35.88
N CYS A 226 3.69 14.31 -36.45
CA CYS A 226 2.74 14.42 -37.56
C CYS A 226 1.31 14.77 -37.13
N SER A 227 0.96 14.64 -35.84
CA SER A 227 -0.46 14.61 -35.44
C SER A 227 -1.19 15.94 -35.41
N GLU A 228 -0.55 17.13 -35.40
CA GLU A 228 -1.32 18.34 -35.08
C GLU A 228 -0.91 19.67 -35.72
N ASP A 229 -1.99 20.35 -36.14
CA ASP A 229 -2.18 21.68 -36.68
C ASP A 229 -2.57 22.65 -35.53
N PHE A 230 -1.62 22.97 -34.63
CA PHE A 230 -1.80 23.93 -33.53
C PHE A 230 -0.52 24.76 -33.32
N ALA A 231 -0.71 26.06 -33.07
CA ALA A 231 0.26 27.16 -33.05
C ALA A 231 1.72 26.80 -32.71
N ASN A 232 2.66 27.35 -33.50
CA ASN A 232 4.12 27.27 -33.37
C ASN A 232 4.63 27.92 -32.06
N SER A 233 4.32 27.36 -30.89
CA SER A 233 4.95 27.81 -29.65
C SER A 233 6.40 27.33 -29.61
N THR A 234 7.32 28.21 -29.20
CA THR A 234 8.76 27.92 -29.10
C THR A 234 9.02 26.70 -28.22
N ALA A 235 8.22 26.50 -27.18
CA ALA A 235 8.26 25.35 -26.29
C ALA A 235 7.97 24.02 -27.02
N LYS A 236 6.96 23.98 -27.89
CA LYS A 236 6.61 22.79 -28.67
C LYS A 236 7.70 22.46 -29.70
N GLN A 237 8.26 23.47 -30.37
CA GLN A 237 9.37 23.30 -31.31
C GLN A 237 10.62 22.71 -30.61
N GLN A 238 10.93 23.17 -29.39
CA GLN A 238 11.99 22.61 -28.56
C GLN A 238 11.75 21.13 -28.22
N ILE A 239 10.51 20.76 -27.88
CA ILE A 239 10.15 19.36 -27.60
C ILE A 239 10.32 18.49 -28.85
N ILE A 240 9.79 18.94 -29.99
CA ILE A 240 9.89 18.23 -31.26
C ILE A 240 11.36 18.02 -31.64
N SER A 241 12.18 19.07 -31.61
CA SER A 241 13.60 18.99 -31.93
C SER A 241 14.34 17.97 -31.05
N LYS A 242 14.08 17.97 -29.73
CA LYS A 242 14.69 16.99 -28.82
C LYS A 242 14.20 15.57 -29.06
N LEU A 243 12.92 15.37 -29.39
CA LEU A 243 12.38 14.05 -29.76
C LEU A 243 12.98 13.54 -31.08
N GLU A 244 13.21 14.43 -32.05
CA GLU A 244 13.90 14.10 -33.31
C GLU A 244 15.34 13.68 -33.05
N THR A 245 16.08 14.39 -32.18
CA THR A 245 17.43 13.99 -31.77
C THR A 245 17.43 12.61 -31.09
N ILE A 246 16.50 12.36 -30.16
CA ILE A 246 16.36 11.04 -29.52
C ILE A 246 16.13 9.95 -30.58
N LYS A 247 15.21 10.18 -31.52
CA LYS A 247 14.91 9.25 -32.61
C LYS A 247 16.15 9.01 -33.49
N CYS A 248 16.84 10.06 -33.91
CA CYS A 248 18.02 9.99 -34.76
C CYS A 248 19.15 9.16 -34.11
N GLU A 249 19.41 9.36 -32.82
CA GLU A 249 20.44 8.60 -32.11
C GLU A 249 20.03 7.13 -31.86
N LEU A 250 18.73 6.86 -31.71
CA LEU A 250 18.23 5.48 -31.68
C LEU A 250 18.41 4.79 -33.04
N GLU A 251 18.11 5.47 -34.14
CA GLU A 251 18.29 4.97 -35.52
C GLU A 251 19.77 4.66 -35.80
N ASN A 252 20.67 5.59 -35.42
CA ASN A 252 22.12 5.44 -35.54
C ASN A 252 22.74 4.45 -34.55
N SER A 253 21.95 3.80 -33.70
CA SER A 253 22.41 2.84 -32.69
C SER A 253 23.41 3.44 -31.68
N ARG A 254 23.23 4.73 -31.34
CA ARG A 254 24.02 5.48 -30.35
C ARG A 254 23.12 6.10 -29.27
N PRO A 255 22.23 5.31 -28.62
CA PRO A 255 21.24 5.81 -27.66
C PRO A 255 21.84 6.66 -26.53
N GLU A 256 23.07 6.38 -26.12
CA GLU A 256 23.81 7.13 -25.10
C GLU A 256 24.01 8.61 -25.44
N LYS A 257 24.04 8.96 -26.73
CA LYS A 257 24.17 10.35 -27.19
C LYS A 257 22.89 11.18 -27.02
N ALA A 258 21.75 10.54 -26.76
CA ALA A 258 20.49 11.21 -26.49
C ALA A 258 20.21 11.40 -24.99
N SER A 259 21.21 11.22 -24.12
CA SER A 259 21.00 11.24 -22.66
C SER A 259 20.49 12.60 -22.17
N GLU A 260 21.00 13.71 -22.70
CA GLU A 260 20.62 15.06 -22.28
C GLU A 260 19.18 15.39 -22.67
N GLU A 261 18.78 14.99 -23.89
CA GLU A 261 17.45 15.17 -24.44
C GLU A 261 16.43 14.28 -23.72
N LEU A 262 16.82 13.05 -23.36
CA LEU A 262 16.01 12.18 -22.53
C LEU A 262 15.81 12.77 -21.13
N ASP A 263 16.87 13.31 -20.52
CA ASP A 263 16.80 13.97 -19.22
C ASP A 263 15.89 15.19 -19.26
N TYR A 264 16.01 16.00 -20.31
CA TYR A 264 15.14 17.14 -20.57
C TYR A 264 13.67 16.72 -20.69
N ILE A 265 13.34 15.83 -21.64
CA ILE A 265 11.96 15.45 -21.95
C ILE A 265 11.33 14.76 -20.74
N VAL A 266 12.02 13.78 -20.15
CA VAL A 266 11.47 13.05 -19.01
C VAL A 266 11.36 13.95 -17.77
N GLY A 267 12.30 14.87 -17.57
CA GLY A 267 12.24 15.88 -16.52
C GLY A 267 11.02 16.81 -16.68
N LEU A 268 10.84 17.38 -17.87
CA LEU A 268 9.76 18.30 -18.18
C LEU A 268 8.40 17.61 -18.05
N GLN A 269 8.21 16.40 -18.59
CA GLN A 269 6.95 15.66 -18.45
C GLN A 269 6.62 15.33 -16.98
N LYS A 270 7.63 15.09 -16.13
CA LYS A 270 7.42 14.93 -14.68
C LYS A 270 6.97 16.24 -14.05
N LEU A 271 7.60 17.36 -14.41
CA LEU A 271 7.22 18.69 -13.92
C LEU A 271 5.80 19.07 -14.33
N ILE A 272 5.44 18.86 -15.59
CA ILE A 272 4.09 19.14 -16.07
C ILE A 272 3.07 18.31 -15.29
N LYS A 273 3.32 17.00 -15.14
CA LYS A 273 2.46 16.11 -14.34
C LYS A 273 2.31 16.60 -12.90
N SER A 274 3.38 17.11 -12.32
CA SER A 274 3.44 17.68 -10.97
C SER A 274 2.51 18.88 -10.82
N ILE A 275 2.57 19.81 -11.78
CA ILE A 275 1.72 20.99 -11.84
C ILE A 275 0.25 20.57 -12.05
N SER A 276 -0.03 19.68 -13.02
CA SER A 276 -1.38 19.18 -13.25
C SER A 276 -1.97 18.53 -11.99
N GLU A 277 -1.18 17.79 -11.21
CA GLU A 277 -1.63 17.16 -9.97
C GLU A 277 -2.01 18.19 -8.90
N ILE A 278 -1.29 19.31 -8.80
CA ILE A 278 -1.62 20.43 -7.90
C ILE A 278 -2.96 21.06 -8.30
N THR A 279 -3.15 21.32 -9.60
CA THR A 279 -4.37 21.92 -10.14
C THR A 279 -5.58 20.98 -10.01
N GLU A 280 -5.44 19.71 -10.37
CA GLU A 280 -6.51 18.69 -10.28
C GLU A 280 -6.97 18.45 -8.82
N ASN A 281 -6.06 18.61 -7.86
CA ASN A 281 -6.37 18.54 -6.43
C ASN A 281 -6.80 19.88 -5.83
N GLU A 282 -6.83 20.96 -6.62
CA GLU A 282 -7.22 22.32 -6.21
C GLU A 282 -6.48 22.79 -4.96
N LEU A 283 -5.17 22.52 -4.88
CA LEU A 283 -4.39 22.94 -3.72
C LEU A 283 -4.33 24.46 -3.60
N ILE A 284 -4.39 24.95 -2.36
CA ILE A 284 -4.30 26.38 -2.05
C ILE A 284 -2.83 26.70 -1.77
N GLY A 285 -2.23 27.54 -2.62
CA GLY A 285 -0.83 27.88 -2.51
C GLY A 285 -0.35 28.78 -3.63
N ASN A 286 0.95 29.07 -3.63
CA ASN A 286 1.59 29.93 -4.63
C ASN A 286 2.80 29.23 -5.25
N TYR A 287 3.00 29.44 -6.55
CA TYR A 287 4.22 29.04 -7.23
C TYR A 287 5.32 30.07 -7.01
N GLU A 288 6.53 29.59 -6.74
CA GLU A 288 7.74 30.41 -6.64
C GLU A 288 8.84 29.82 -7.51
N TYR A 289 9.58 30.68 -8.20
CA TYR A 289 10.75 30.27 -8.97
C TYR A 289 11.98 31.10 -8.59
N SER A 290 13.10 30.43 -8.35
CA SER A 290 14.42 31.06 -8.28
C SER A 290 15.44 30.25 -9.06
N ALA A 291 16.51 30.90 -9.53
CA ALA A 291 17.59 30.21 -10.24
C ALA A 291 18.34 29.21 -9.35
N GLU A 292 18.37 29.43 -8.03
CA GLU A 292 19.07 28.59 -7.06
C GLU A 292 18.23 27.38 -6.62
N ASP A 293 16.93 27.58 -6.38
CA ASP A 293 16.06 26.55 -5.80
C ASP A 293 15.13 25.86 -6.80
N GLY A 294 15.01 26.42 -8.01
CA GLY A 294 14.11 25.96 -9.05
C GLY A 294 12.65 26.33 -8.82
N LEU A 295 11.72 25.60 -9.45
CA LEU A 295 10.28 25.82 -9.34
C LEU A 295 9.70 25.06 -8.13
N ARG A 296 9.04 25.80 -7.25
CA ARG A 296 8.44 25.32 -6.00
C ARG A 296 6.98 25.72 -5.91
N PHE A 297 6.21 24.98 -5.12
CA PHE A 297 4.86 25.34 -4.73
C PHE A 297 4.78 25.42 -3.20
N ILE A 298 4.42 26.58 -2.68
CA ILE A 298 4.28 26.87 -1.26
C ILE A 298 2.83 26.66 -0.87
N VAL A 299 2.58 25.77 0.10
CA VAL A 299 1.23 25.30 0.46
C VAL A 299 1.14 25.11 1.96
N ASN A 300 -0.02 25.37 2.55
CA ASN A 300 -0.27 24.99 3.93
C ASN A 300 -0.59 23.50 4.03
N SER A 301 -0.24 22.90 5.16
CA SER A 301 -0.56 21.52 5.46
C SER A 301 -0.98 21.37 6.92
N TYR A 302 -1.76 20.33 7.21
CA TYR A 302 -2.19 19.98 8.57
C TYR A 302 -2.06 18.47 8.79
N SER A 303 -1.90 18.05 10.05
CA SER A 303 -1.64 16.64 10.37
C SER A 303 -2.86 15.76 10.13
N VAL A 304 -2.64 14.53 9.68
CA VAL A 304 -3.72 13.54 9.54
C VAL A 304 -4.32 13.19 10.90
N ILE A 305 -3.52 13.15 11.97
CA ILE A 305 -4.02 12.81 13.31
C ILE A 305 -4.89 13.94 13.91
N ASP A 306 -4.51 15.19 13.72
CA ASP A 306 -5.28 16.35 14.18
C ASP A 306 -6.65 16.38 13.49
N TYR A 307 -6.66 16.13 12.17
CA TYR A 307 -7.90 15.95 11.42
C TYR A 307 -8.77 14.81 11.96
N ILE A 308 -8.20 13.62 12.24
CA ILE A 308 -8.95 12.47 12.78
C ILE A 308 -9.59 12.83 14.12
N ASN A 309 -8.83 13.51 14.99
CA ASN A 309 -9.32 13.90 16.31
C ASN A 309 -10.45 14.94 16.22
N ALA A 310 -10.47 15.75 15.15
CA ALA A 310 -11.46 16.81 14.96
C ALA A 310 -12.70 16.38 14.16
N ILE A 311 -12.56 15.56 13.10
CA ILE A 311 -13.58 15.39 12.06
C ILE A 311 -14.92 14.80 12.55
N LEU A 312 -14.88 13.92 13.55
CA LEU A 312 -16.09 13.38 14.19
C LEU A 312 -16.54 14.16 15.43
N GLY A 313 -15.75 15.17 15.80
CA GLY A 313 -16.02 16.16 16.83
C GLY A 313 -16.67 15.61 18.09
N ASP A 314 -17.83 16.18 18.43
CA ASP A 314 -18.62 15.79 19.60
C ASP A 314 -19.54 14.59 19.40
N GLU A 315 -19.54 13.94 18.24
CA GLU A 315 -20.42 12.78 18.00
C GLU A 315 -19.83 11.46 18.51
N TYR A 316 -18.50 11.36 18.60
CA TYR A 316 -17.80 10.15 19.02
C TYR A 316 -16.80 10.42 20.14
N ILE A 317 -16.65 9.46 21.05
CA ILE A 317 -15.47 9.33 21.91
C ILE A 317 -14.45 8.50 21.17
N GLN A 318 -13.31 9.09 20.85
CA GLN A 318 -12.25 8.48 20.06
C GLN A 318 -10.98 8.29 20.88
N LYS A 319 -10.32 7.14 20.74
CA LYS A 319 -8.96 6.92 21.24
C LYS A 319 -8.13 6.17 20.21
N GLY A 320 -6.86 6.53 20.12
CA GLY A 320 -5.88 5.86 19.27
C GLY A 320 -4.70 5.32 20.06
N ASN A 321 -4.16 4.17 19.67
CA ASN A 321 -2.91 3.63 20.21
C ASN A 321 -2.22 2.69 19.21
N VAL A 322 -0.92 2.49 19.38
CA VAL A 322 -0.14 1.53 18.60
C VAL A 322 -0.21 0.13 19.22
N PHE A 323 -0.83 -0.80 18.52
CA PHE A 323 -0.88 -2.21 18.89
C PHE A 323 0.22 -3.00 18.20
N ASN A 324 0.85 -3.93 18.93
CA ASN A 324 1.70 -4.94 18.33
C ASN A 324 0.94 -6.24 18.13
N ALA A 325 0.91 -6.78 16.91
CA ALA A 325 0.22 -8.04 16.60
C ALA A 325 0.64 -9.20 17.51
N LYS A 326 1.90 -9.24 17.97
CA LYS A 326 2.36 -10.28 18.90
C LYS A 326 1.59 -10.30 20.21
N TRP A 327 1.09 -9.15 20.67
CA TRP A 327 0.29 -9.03 21.89
C TRP A 327 -0.99 -9.86 21.83
N PHE A 328 -1.41 -10.24 20.62
CA PHE A 328 -2.62 -11.01 20.33
C PHE A 328 -2.31 -12.44 19.88
N GLY A 329 -1.08 -12.92 20.10
CA GLY A 329 -0.67 -14.30 19.79
C GLY A 329 -0.30 -14.52 18.32
N VAL A 330 0.01 -13.45 17.58
CA VAL A 330 0.53 -13.54 16.21
C VAL A 330 2.05 -13.77 16.25
N PRO A 331 2.62 -14.70 15.47
CA PRO A 331 4.06 -14.98 15.41
C PRO A 331 4.86 -13.92 14.62
N GLN A 332 4.58 -12.64 14.90
CA GLN A 332 5.06 -11.51 14.13
C GLN A 332 5.16 -10.23 14.96
N GLU A 333 6.28 -9.53 14.85
CA GLU A 333 6.46 -8.15 15.28
C GLU A 333 5.87 -7.20 14.22
N ARG A 334 4.62 -6.77 14.43
CA ARG A 334 3.91 -5.85 13.53
C ARG A 334 3.17 -4.81 14.35
N ARG A 335 3.64 -3.57 14.29
CA ARG A 335 2.99 -2.42 14.94
C ARG A 335 1.98 -1.77 14.00
N ARG A 336 0.79 -1.47 14.51
CA ARG A 336 -0.30 -0.79 13.80
C ARG A 336 -0.96 0.23 14.71
N TYR A 337 -1.19 1.43 14.18
CA TYR A 337 -1.97 2.44 14.86
C TYR A 337 -3.45 2.10 14.66
N ILE A 338 -4.17 1.94 15.76
CA ILE A 338 -5.59 1.59 15.78
C ILE A 338 -6.33 2.74 16.42
N VAL A 339 -7.28 3.32 15.70
CA VAL A 339 -8.25 4.30 16.22
C VAL A 339 -9.58 3.59 16.42
N VAL A 340 -10.12 3.68 17.63
CA VAL A 340 -11.45 3.21 17.96
C VAL A 340 -12.29 4.42 18.33
N GLY A 341 -13.47 4.53 17.73
CA GLY A 341 -14.47 5.49 18.18
C GLY A 341 -15.79 4.83 18.54
N ILE A 342 -16.37 5.25 19.66
CA ILE A 342 -17.70 4.84 20.14
C ILE A 342 -18.59 6.07 20.12
N ARG A 343 -19.81 5.94 19.58
CA ARG A 343 -20.75 7.06 19.51
C ARG A 343 -21.11 7.54 20.93
N ARG A 344 -21.19 8.86 21.15
CA ARG A 344 -21.28 9.41 22.52
C ARG A 344 -22.50 8.96 23.31
N ASP A 345 -23.67 8.86 22.66
CA ASP A 345 -24.91 8.36 23.27
C ASP A 345 -24.74 6.95 23.87
N ILE A 346 -24.03 6.08 23.16
CA ILE A 346 -23.73 4.71 23.60
C ILE A 346 -22.65 4.69 24.66
N TYR A 347 -21.63 5.53 24.51
CA TYR A 347 -20.55 5.61 25.50
C TYR A 347 -21.07 6.05 26.88
N ILE A 348 -21.91 7.09 26.91
CA ILE A 348 -22.51 7.61 28.15
C ILE A 348 -23.43 6.57 28.80
N ASP A 349 -24.22 5.85 28.00
CA ASP A 349 -25.09 4.77 28.49
C ASP A 349 -24.30 3.65 29.20
N LYS A 350 -23.08 3.35 28.73
CA LYS A 350 -22.25 2.28 29.28
C LYS A 350 -21.55 2.62 30.59
N ASP A 351 -21.23 3.89 30.81
CA ASP A 351 -20.48 4.37 31.97
C ASP A 351 -19.17 3.59 32.22
N ILE A 352 -18.45 3.23 31.14
CA ILE A 352 -17.17 2.54 31.20
C ILE A 352 -16.14 3.27 30.34
N ASP A 353 -14.95 3.49 30.90
CA ASP A 353 -13.86 4.13 30.17
C ASP A 353 -13.41 3.33 28.94
N LEU A 354 -13.21 4.03 27.81
CA LEU A 354 -12.57 3.45 26.63
C LEU A 354 -11.09 3.17 26.95
N ILE A 355 -10.70 1.92 27.17
CA ILE A 355 -9.32 1.55 27.49
C ILE A 355 -8.74 0.70 26.36
N LEU A 356 -7.70 1.22 25.72
CA LEU A 356 -6.98 0.52 24.66
C LEU A 356 -5.82 -0.29 25.25
N PRO A 357 -5.58 -1.53 24.77
CA PRO A 357 -4.41 -2.31 25.16
C PRO A 357 -3.09 -1.57 24.97
N ASN A 358 -2.18 -1.71 25.93
CA ASN A 358 -0.81 -1.18 25.89
C ASN A 358 0.26 -2.26 26.11
N GLU A 359 -0.15 -3.52 26.32
CA GLU A 359 0.73 -4.64 26.61
C GLU A 359 0.25 -5.97 26.00
N THR A 360 0.97 -7.05 26.29
CA THR A 360 0.67 -8.39 25.76
C THR A 360 -0.55 -8.98 26.46
N ILE A 361 -1.58 -9.33 25.67
CA ILE A 361 -2.82 -9.95 26.17
C ILE A 361 -2.77 -11.47 26.03
N ALA A 362 -2.09 -11.97 25.00
CA ALA A 362 -2.00 -13.40 24.73
C ALA A 362 -1.07 -14.12 25.70
N ASN A 363 -1.50 -15.28 26.19
CA ASN A 363 -0.74 -16.12 27.11
C ASN A 363 0.62 -16.60 26.54
N LYS A 364 0.74 -16.68 25.21
CA LYS A 364 1.95 -17.12 24.54
C LYS A 364 2.09 -16.44 23.19
N ILE A 365 3.31 -16.00 22.88
CA ILE A 365 3.69 -15.49 21.56
C ILE A 365 4.32 -16.66 20.79
N PRO A 366 3.69 -17.15 19.71
CA PRO A 366 4.25 -18.25 18.95
C PRO A 366 5.50 -17.81 18.17
N THR A 367 6.44 -18.72 18.01
CA THR A 367 7.64 -18.50 17.18
C THR A 367 7.37 -18.80 15.71
N VAL A 368 8.27 -18.38 14.81
CA VAL A 368 8.26 -18.83 13.41
C VAL A 368 8.25 -20.36 13.34
N GLY A 369 9.08 -21.02 14.17
CA GLY A 369 9.19 -22.47 14.21
C GLY A 369 7.85 -23.14 14.49
N GLU A 370 7.16 -22.67 15.53
CA GLU A 370 5.83 -23.14 15.91
C GLU A 370 4.77 -22.85 14.85
N ALA A 371 4.95 -21.81 14.03
CA ALA A 371 4.00 -21.42 13.01
C ALA A 371 4.10 -22.23 11.72
N ILE A 372 5.31 -22.58 11.27
CA ILE A 372 5.51 -23.08 9.89
C ILE A 372 6.28 -24.40 9.75
N LEU A 373 7.01 -24.90 10.76
CA LEU A 373 7.86 -26.08 10.58
C LEU A 373 7.09 -27.39 10.40
N ASP A 374 5.83 -27.45 10.81
CA ASP A 374 4.98 -28.59 10.52
C ASP A 374 4.72 -28.73 9.00
N LEU A 375 4.82 -27.64 8.23
CA LEU A 375 4.65 -27.60 6.77
C LEU A 375 5.90 -28.00 5.99
N SER A 376 7.08 -28.08 6.63
CA SER A 376 8.35 -28.31 5.92
C SER A 376 8.41 -29.63 5.13
N ASN A 377 7.57 -30.61 5.48
CA ASN A 377 7.51 -31.92 4.82
C ASN A 377 6.53 -31.99 3.64
N TYR A 378 5.82 -30.90 3.35
CA TYR A 378 4.86 -30.84 2.26
C TYR A 378 5.55 -30.32 1.00
N GLU A 379 5.21 -30.90 -0.15
CA GLU A 379 5.76 -30.46 -1.43
C GLU A 379 5.35 -29.01 -1.73
N VAL A 380 6.29 -28.21 -2.27
CA VAL A 380 6.02 -26.82 -2.63
C VAL A 380 5.62 -26.73 -4.09
N GLY A 381 4.49 -26.08 -4.36
CA GLY A 381 4.06 -25.78 -5.73
C GLY A 381 4.80 -24.59 -6.33
N TYR A 382 5.28 -24.73 -7.56
CA TYR A 382 5.90 -23.63 -8.32
C TYR A 382 5.00 -23.06 -9.43
N LYS A 383 3.98 -23.82 -9.84
CA LYS A 383 2.99 -23.41 -10.85
C LYS A 383 1.90 -22.54 -10.21
N LEU A 384 1.13 -21.83 -11.05
CA LEU A 384 -0.02 -21.04 -10.58
C LEU A 384 -1.16 -21.96 -10.15
N HIS A 385 -1.47 -22.95 -11.00
CA HIS A 385 -2.32 -24.06 -10.63
C HIS A 385 -1.52 -25.02 -9.76
N TYR A 386 -2.05 -25.32 -8.58
CA TYR A 386 -1.48 -26.25 -7.63
C TYR A 386 -2.63 -27.08 -7.05
N THR A 387 -2.33 -28.31 -6.70
CA THR A 387 -3.29 -29.19 -6.02
C THR A 387 -3.06 -29.05 -4.51
N PRO A 388 -4.09 -28.72 -3.71
CA PRO A 388 -3.95 -28.72 -2.25
C PRO A 388 -3.49 -30.09 -1.74
N ILE A 389 -2.54 -30.10 -0.81
CA ILE A 389 -1.92 -31.35 -0.34
C ILE A 389 -2.66 -31.79 0.93
N PRO A 390 -3.30 -32.98 0.97
CA PRO A 390 -3.99 -33.46 2.16
C PRO A 390 -3.09 -33.47 3.39
N TYR A 391 -3.62 -33.06 4.54
CA TYR A 391 -2.87 -33.15 5.78
C TYR A 391 -2.60 -34.62 6.13
N VAL A 392 -1.34 -34.94 6.42
CA VAL A 392 -0.97 -36.19 7.06
C VAL A 392 -0.95 -36.02 8.56
N GLU A 393 -1.35 -37.05 9.28
CA GLU A 393 -1.26 -37.07 10.74
C GLU A 393 0.21 -36.94 11.16
N LYS A 394 0.49 -35.97 12.02
CA LYS A 394 1.85 -35.67 12.49
C LYS A 394 1.81 -35.43 13.98
N LYS A 395 2.63 -36.18 14.74
CA LYS A 395 2.84 -35.95 16.17
C LYS A 395 3.71 -34.71 16.37
N GLY A 396 3.56 -34.04 17.53
CA GLY A 396 4.41 -32.90 17.91
C GLY A 396 4.11 -31.59 17.19
N ILE A 397 2.93 -31.41 16.60
CA ILE A 397 2.51 -30.11 16.05
C ILE A 397 2.23 -29.14 17.20
N SER A 398 2.75 -27.91 17.10
CA SER A 398 2.50 -26.84 18.08
C SER A 398 0.99 -26.57 18.26
N SER A 399 0.60 -25.99 19.40
CA SER A 399 -0.79 -25.56 19.62
C SER A 399 -1.24 -24.54 18.57
N TYR A 400 -0.34 -23.62 18.17
CA TYR A 400 -0.61 -22.63 17.14
C TYR A 400 -0.88 -23.28 15.78
N ALA A 401 0.00 -24.15 15.29
CA ALA A 401 -0.20 -24.81 14.00
C ALA A 401 -1.44 -25.72 14.00
N ARG A 402 -1.76 -26.38 15.13
CA ARG A 402 -3.04 -27.09 15.29
C ARG A 402 -4.24 -26.15 15.15
N SER A 403 -4.18 -24.96 15.74
CA SER A 403 -5.25 -23.96 15.61
C SER A 403 -5.41 -23.46 14.16
N MET A 404 -4.30 -23.22 13.44
CA MET A 404 -4.34 -22.80 12.03
C MET A 404 -4.93 -23.89 11.13
N ARG A 405 -4.66 -25.18 11.43
CA ARG A 405 -5.21 -26.32 10.67
C ARG A 405 -6.70 -26.57 10.92
N LYS A 406 -7.28 -26.02 12.00
CA LYS A 406 -8.68 -26.30 12.39
C LYS A 406 -9.63 -25.95 11.25
N GLY A 407 -10.48 -26.91 10.87
CA GLY A 407 -11.43 -26.75 9.75
C GLY A 407 -10.83 -26.89 8.35
N SER A 408 -9.53 -27.18 8.22
CA SER A 408 -8.89 -27.46 6.94
C SER A 408 -8.48 -28.93 6.81
N LYS A 409 -8.70 -29.51 5.62
CA LYS A 409 -8.33 -30.90 5.29
C LYS A 409 -7.00 -31.00 4.53
N SER A 410 -6.49 -29.88 4.02
CA SER A 410 -5.30 -29.85 3.17
C SER A 410 -4.53 -28.54 3.31
N VAL A 411 -3.24 -28.57 2.96
CA VAL A 411 -2.42 -27.38 2.83
C VAL A 411 -2.76 -26.69 1.50
N LYS A 412 -3.43 -25.54 1.59
CA LYS A 412 -3.68 -24.64 0.46
C LYS A 412 -2.61 -23.58 0.33
N ASN A 413 -2.44 -22.99 -0.85
CA ASN A 413 -1.47 -21.93 -1.16
C ASN A 413 -0.02 -22.21 -0.72
N HIS A 414 0.41 -23.47 -0.63
CA HIS A 414 1.80 -23.82 -0.33
C HIS A 414 2.68 -23.69 -1.57
N ILE A 415 2.74 -22.48 -2.09
CA ILE A 415 3.36 -22.16 -3.37
C ILE A 415 4.39 -21.04 -3.24
N THR A 416 5.43 -21.09 -4.07
CA THR A 416 6.44 -20.03 -4.16
C THR A 416 7.00 -19.86 -5.58
N THR A 417 7.82 -18.84 -5.80
CA THR A 417 8.50 -18.63 -7.09
C THR A 417 9.77 -19.47 -7.13
N LYS A 418 10.00 -20.18 -8.25
CA LYS A 418 11.26 -20.91 -8.44
C LYS A 418 12.42 -19.92 -8.37
N SER A 419 13.34 -20.17 -7.44
CA SER A 419 14.52 -19.32 -7.25
C SER A 419 15.56 -19.62 -8.32
N THR A 420 16.35 -18.62 -8.70
CA THR A 420 17.49 -18.80 -9.61
C THR A 420 18.61 -19.56 -8.90
N ASP A 421 19.50 -20.20 -9.66
CA ASP A 421 20.62 -20.97 -9.08
C ASP A 421 21.47 -20.12 -8.14
N LYS A 422 21.74 -18.88 -8.54
CA LYS A 422 22.42 -17.89 -7.71
C LYS A 422 21.69 -17.55 -6.41
N ALA A 423 20.36 -17.46 -6.44
CA ALA A 423 19.60 -17.23 -5.22
C ALA A 423 19.68 -18.46 -4.29
N LEU A 424 19.68 -19.68 -4.84
CA LEU A 424 19.84 -20.91 -4.07
C LEU A 424 21.23 -21.02 -3.43
N GLU A 425 22.29 -20.62 -4.12
CA GLU A 425 23.65 -20.53 -3.56
C GLU A 425 23.69 -19.58 -2.37
N ARG A 426 23.05 -18.41 -2.48
CA ARG A 426 22.91 -17.47 -1.36
C ARG A 426 22.14 -18.08 -0.20
N PHE A 427 21.03 -18.77 -0.47
CA PHE A 427 20.23 -19.39 0.58
C PHE A 427 21.10 -20.33 1.42
N LYS A 428 21.89 -21.22 0.80
CA LYS A 428 22.79 -22.15 1.49
C LYS A 428 23.79 -21.47 2.42
N LYS A 429 24.26 -20.26 2.08
CA LYS A 429 25.26 -19.51 2.85
C LYS A 429 24.67 -18.67 4.00
N ILE A 430 23.42 -18.25 3.89
CA ILE A 430 22.78 -17.37 4.89
C ILE A 430 22.30 -18.21 6.07
N LYS A 431 22.81 -17.91 7.27
CA LYS A 431 22.42 -18.57 8.54
C LYS A 431 21.09 -18.02 9.08
N GLN A 432 20.46 -18.75 9.99
CA GLN A 432 19.21 -18.33 10.66
C GLN A 432 19.35 -16.95 11.31
N GLY A 433 18.35 -16.09 11.12
CA GLY A 433 18.34 -14.71 11.60
C GLY A 433 19.30 -13.76 10.86
N LYS A 434 20.01 -14.23 9.82
CA LYS A 434 20.89 -13.40 8.98
C LYS A 434 20.23 -13.11 7.63
N ASN A 435 20.80 -12.16 6.90
CA ASN A 435 20.24 -11.63 5.64
C ASN A 435 21.34 -11.46 4.57
N PHE A 436 20.99 -10.85 3.44
CA PHE A 436 21.92 -10.59 2.34
C PHE A 436 23.24 -9.92 2.75
N HIS A 437 23.22 -9.05 3.77
CA HIS A 437 24.40 -8.31 4.20
C HIS A 437 25.45 -9.19 4.87
N SER A 438 25.09 -10.37 5.36
CA SER A 438 26.04 -11.33 5.94
C SER A 438 26.86 -12.11 4.92
N LEU A 439 26.55 -11.98 3.62
CA LEU A 439 27.26 -12.67 2.55
C LEU A 439 28.61 -12.00 2.23
N GLY A 440 29.52 -12.76 1.62
CA GLY A 440 30.77 -12.26 1.03
C GLY A 440 30.51 -11.29 -0.14
N ILE A 441 31.54 -10.57 -0.58
CA ILE A 441 31.44 -9.55 -1.63
C ILE A 441 31.10 -10.21 -2.98
N GLU A 442 31.68 -11.37 -3.24
CA GLU A 442 31.48 -12.21 -4.42
C GLU A 442 30.01 -12.61 -4.63
N ASP A 443 29.25 -12.76 -3.54
CA ASP A 443 27.84 -13.14 -3.59
C ASP A 443 26.89 -11.94 -3.76
N LYS A 444 27.41 -10.70 -3.75
CA LYS A 444 26.62 -9.45 -3.75
C LYS A 444 26.54 -8.74 -5.10
N ASP A 445 27.18 -9.27 -6.12
CA ASP A 445 27.34 -8.72 -7.48
C ASP A 445 26.04 -8.50 -8.30
N THR A 446 24.88 -8.95 -7.83
CA THR A 446 23.59 -8.70 -8.52
C THR A 446 22.99 -7.32 -8.23
N TYR A 447 23.52 -6.60 -7.24
CA TYR A 447 23.06 -5.26 -6.89
C TYR A 447 24.15 -4.25 -7.18
N SER A 448 23.79 -3.15 -7.86
CA SER A 448 24.73 -2.09 -8.22
C SER A 448 25.30 -1.36 -6.99
N LYS A 449 24.54 -1.32 -5.90
CA LYS A 449 24.91 -0.73 -4.60
C LYS A 449 24.41 -1.62 -3.46
N PRO A 450 25.08 -2.76 -3.17
CA PRO A 450 24.64 -3.75 -2.19
C PRO A 450 24.37 -3.16 -0.79
N GLU A 451 25.18 -2.19 -0.36
CA GLU A 451 25.09 -1.51 0.93
C GLU A 451 23.80 -0.68 1.10
N ARG A 452 23.15 -0.30 0.00
CA ARG A 452 21.88 0.44 0.01
C ARG A 452 20.65 -0.48 0.02
N THR A 453 20.83 -1.79 0.08
CA THR A 453 19.73 -2.77 0.11
C THR A 453 19.11 -2.86 1.51
N GLN A 454 17.79 -3.09 1.56
CA GLN A 454 17.05 -3.22 2.83
C GLN A 454 17.51 -4.44 3.63
N ASN A 455 17.50 -4.34 4.97
CA ASN A 455 17.87 -5.44 5.88
C ASN A 455 16.94 -6.66 5.82
N THR A 456 15.80 -6.55 5.14
CA THR A 456 14.84 -7.65 4.95
C THR A 456 15.16 -8.50 3.73
N ILE A 457 16.07 -8.06 2.85
CA ILE A 457 16.43 -8.76 1.61
C ILE A 457 17.23 -10.04 1.95
N TYR A 458 16.78 -11.18 1.40
CA TYR A 458 17.30 -12.52 1.71
C TYR A 458 17.32 -12.85 3.21
N LEU A 459 16.40 -12.31 4.01
CA LEU A 459 16.33 -12.66 5.44
C LEU A 459 15.95 -14.13 5.61
N ARG A 460 16.84 -14.94 6.20
CA ARG A 460 16.49 -16.26 6.72
C ARG A 460 15.86 -16.12 8.08
N LEU A 461 14.63 -16.62 8.21
CA LEU A 461 13.89 -16.53 9.45
C LEU A 461 14.58 -17.29 10.59
N ASP A 462 14.48 -16.75 11.79
CA ASP A 462 14.90 -17.42 13.03
C ASP A 462 13.73 -18.27 13.55
N PRO A 463 13.85 -19.61 13.64
CA PRO A 463 12.76 -20.47 14.09
C PRO A 463 12.37 -20.24 15.55
N ASN A 464 13.24 -19.64 16.37
CA ASN A 464 13.04 -19.51 17.81
C ASN A 464 12.45 -18.15 18.23
N LYS A 465 12.14 -17.28 17.27
CA LYS A 465 11.59 -15.94 17.52
C LYS A 465 10.37 -15.68 16.63
N PRO A 466 9.52 -14.71 16.99
CA PRO A 466 8.55 -14.17 16.06
C PRO A 466 9.24 -13.60 14.81
N SER A 467 8.54 -13.60 13.68
CA SER A 467 9.03 -12.95 12.46
C SER A 467 9.01 -11.42 12.60
N GLY A 468 9.77 -10.72 11.75
CA GLY A 468 9.55 -9.28 11.54
C GLY A 468 8.22 -9.01 10.83
N THR A 469 7.93 -7.76 10.50
CA THR A 469 6.68 -7.43 9.78
C THR A 469 6.61 -8.13 8.41
N VAL A 470 5.61 -8.97 8.23
CA VAL A 470 5.30 -9.63 6.96
C VAL A 470 4.75 -8.57 6.00
N VAL A 471 5.53 -8.30 4.96
CA VAL A 471 5.16 -7.46 3.82
C VAL A 471 4.94 -8.36 2.60
N ASN A 472 5.12 -7.86 1.38
CA ASN A 472 5.28 -8.73 0.21
C ASN A 472 6.64 -9.44 0.26
N VAL A 473 6.71 -10.52 1.04
CA VAL A 473 7.94 -11.29 1.33
C VAL A 473 8.58 -11.95 0.10
N ARG A 474 7.85 -12.03 -1.02
CA ARG A 474 8.40 -12.44 -2.32
C ARG A 474 9.40 -11.40 -2.85
N LYS A 475 9.12 -10.10 -2.67
CA LYS A 475 10.00 -9.01 -3.14
C LYS A 475 11.30 -8.92 -2.33
N SER A 476 11.24 -9.24 -1.04
CA SER A 476 12.41 -9.31 -0.15
C SER A 476 13.07 -10.69 -0.11
N MET A 477 12.49 -11.71 -0.78
CA MET A 477 13.02 -13.08 -0.85
C MET A 477 13.31 -13.68 0.54
N TRP A 478 12.35 -13.63 1.45
CA TRP A 478 12.51 -14.27 2.76
C TRP A 478 12.72 -15.78 2.62
N ILE A 479 13.67 -16.31 3.39
CA ILE A 479 14.14 -17.69 3.32
C ILE A 479 13.54 -18.48 4.47
N HIS A 480 13.11 -19.70 4.18
CA HIS A 480 12.63 -20.65 5.17
C HIS A 480 13.72 -20.89 6.26
N PRO A 481 13.37 -21.06 7.54
CA PRO A 481 14.35 -21.14 8.63
C PRO A 481 15.33 -22.31 8.51
N ILE A 482 14.91 -23.42 7.93
CA ILE A 482 15.74 -24.64 7.76
C ILE A 482 16.08 -24.89 6.29
N LEU A 483 15.07 -25.10 5.45
CA LEU A 483 15.21 -25.39 4.01
C LEU A 483 15.82 -24.24 3.20
N ASP A 484 16.60 -24.56 2.17
CA ASP A 484 17.21 -23.61 1.22
C ASP A 484 16.22 -23.18 0.13
N ARG A 485 15.08 -22.63 0.55
CA ARG A 485 14.06 -22.09 -0.34
C ARG A 485 13.44 -20.83 0.24
N ALA A 486 12.85 -20.02 -0.63
CA ALA A 486 11.97 -18.96 -0.20
C ALA A 486 10.78 -19.55 0.59
N ILE A 487 10.25 -18.78 1.53
CA ILE A 487 8.96 -19.13 2.16
C ILE A 487 7.84 -19.13 1.11
N THR A 488 6.77 -19.85 1.41
CA THR A 488 5.57 -19.97 0.58
C THR A 488 4.51 -18.94 0.99
N VAL A 489 3.48 -18.76 0.14
CA VAL A 489 2.31 -17.93 0.48
C VAL A 489 1.65 -18.42 1.77
N ARG A 490 1.42 -19.73 1.93
CA ARG A 490 0.85 -20.32 3.14
C ARG A 490 1.68 -20.06 4.39
N GLU A 491 3.00 -20.20 4.30
CA GLU A 491 3.88 -19.93 5.44
C GLU A 491 3.80 -18.44 5.84
N ALA A 492 3.82 -17.52 4.87
CA ALA A 492 3.60 -16.11 5.13
C ALA A 492 2.21 -15.82 5.74
N ALA A 493 1.16 -16.49 5.24
CA ALA A 493 -0.20 -16.36 5.75
C ALA A 493 -0.33 -16.82 7.20
N ARG A 494 0.33 -17.93 7.58
CA ARG A 494 0.40 -18.37 8.98
C ARG A 494 1.20 -17.41 9.86
N LEU A 495 2.23 -16.76 9.34
CA LEU A 495 2.92 -15.70 10.09
C LEU A 495 2.03 -14.46 10.33
N GLN A 496 1.01 -14.28 9.49
CA GLN A 496 -0.06 -13.29 9.65
C GLN A 496 -1.29 -13.85 10.38
N SER A 497 -1.25 -15.06 10.95
CA SER A 497 -2.37 -15.71 11.66
C SER A 497 -3.62 -16.02 10.84
N PHE A 498 -3.49 -16.18 9.52
CA PHE A 498 -4.56 -16.73 8.70
C PHE A 498 -4.69 -18.24 8.91
N PRO A 499 -5.92 -18.76 9.11
CA PRO A 499 -6.16 -20.20 9.16
C PRO A 499 -5.90 -20.85 7.80
N ASP A 500 -5.61 -22.15 7.81
CA ASP A 500 -5.27 -22.92 6.62
C ASP A 500 -6.46 -23.16 5.68
N SER A 501 -7.68 -22.98 6.18
CA SER A 501 -8.91 -22.99 5.39
C SER A 501 -9.01 -21.77 4.47
N PHE A 502 -8.37 -20.65 4.86
CA PHE A 502 -8.42 -19.38 4.14
C PHE A 502 -7.59 -19.41 2.86
N GLU A 503 -8.19 -19.18 1.71
CA GLU A 503 -7.57 -19.38 0.39
C GLU A 503 -7.33 -18.06 -0.34
N PHE A 504 -6.10 -17.85 -0.85
CA PHE A 504 -5.75 -16.64 -1.58
C PHE A 504 -5.83 -16.84 -3.09
N ILE A 505 -6.51 -15.94 -3.80
CA ILE A 505 -6.76 -15.98 -5.23
C ILE A 505 -5.86 -14.97 -5.99
N GLY A 506 -5.60 -15.27 -7.26
CA GLY A 506 -4.79 -14.43 -8.16
C GLY A 506 -3.36 -14.94 -8.36
N THR A 507 -2.52 -14.12 -8.98
CA THR A 507 -1.11 -14.47 -9.24
C THR A 507 -0.34 -14.65 -7.93
N LYS A 508 0.77 -15.41 -7.95
CA LYS A 508 1.62 -15.58 -6.75
C LYS A 508 2.01 -14.23 -6.12
N ASP A 509 2.39 -13.24 -6.93
CA ASP A 509 2.73 -11.90 -6.44
C ASP A 509 1.54 -11.21 -5.77
N SER A 510 0.36 -11.32 -6.37
CA SER A 510 -0.90 -10.82 -5.80
C SER A 510 -1.23 -11.48 -4.46
N GLN A 511 -1.04 -12.80 -4.33
CA GLN A 511 -1.30 -13.52 -3.09
C GLN A 511 -0.35 -13.07 -1.97
N TYR A 512 0.96 -12.93 -2.24
CA TYR A 512 1.91 -12.36 -1.27
C TYR A 512 1.56 -10.91 -0.89
N GLN A 513 1.13 -10.10 -1.85
CA GLN A 513 0.73 -8.73 -1.57
C GLN A 513 -0.51 -8.67 -0.67
N GLN A 514 -1.51 -9.52 -0.92
CA GLN A 514 -2.70 -9.66 -0.08
C GLN A 514 -2.34 -10.03 1.37
N VAL A 515 -1.48 -11.04 1.56
CA VAL A 515 -0.99 -11.45 2.89
C VAL A 515 -0.23 -10.31 3.59
N GLY A 516 0.65 -9.60 2.88
CA GLY A 516 1.44 -8.51 3.45
C GLY A 516 0.61 -7.27 3.85
N ASN A 517 -0.42 -6.96 3.06
CA ASN A 517 -1.30 -5.82 3.30
C ASN A 517 -2.29 -6.07 4.44
N ALA A 518 -2.73 -7.32 4.61
CA ALA A 518 -3.78 -7.63 5.58
C ALA A 518 -3.42 -7.29 7.03
N VAL A 519 -4.46 -6.98 7.81
CA VAL A 519 -4.43 -7.03 9.27
C VAL A 519 -4.42 -8.50 9.71
N PRO A 520 -3.53 -8.93 10.62
CA PRO A 520 -3.55 -10.29 11.14
C PRO A 520 -4.91 -10.63 11.81
N PRO A 521 -5.57 -11.75 11.46
CA PRO A 521 -6.88 -12.10 12.01
C PRO A 521 -6.95 -12.19 13.53
N LEU A 522 -5.89 -12.65 14.23
CA LEU A 522 -5.90 -12.69 15.69
C LEU A 522 -5.83 -11.29 16.34
N LEU A 523 -5.10 -10.35 15.72
CA LEU A 523 -5.10 -8.93 16.13
C LEU A 523 -6.51 -8.35 15.92
N ALA A 524 -7.10 -8.56 14.75
CA ALA A 524 -8.44 -8.10 14.43
C ALA A 524 -9.50 -8.69 15.38
N LYS A 525 -9.39 -9.98 15.76
CA LYS A 525 -10.25 -10.60 16.76
C LYS A 525 -10.15 -9.91 18.12
N GLY A 526 -8.93 -9.58 18.57
CA GLY A 526 -8.72 -8.85 19.81
C GLY A 526 -9.38 -7.47 19.81
N ILE A 527 -9.31 -6.76 18.68
CA ILE A 527 -10.00 -5.47 18.48
C ILE A 527 -11.51 -5.65 18.52
N ALA A 528 -12.04 -6.68 17.85
CA ALA A 528 -13.46 -6.98 17.84
C ALA A 528 -14.00 -7.32 19.24
N ASP A 529 -13.27 -8.10 20.03
CA ASP A 529 -13.63 -8.42 21.41
C ASP A 529 -13.56 -7.19 22.33
N LEU A 530 -12.64 -6.24 22.08
CA LEU A 530 -12.58 -4.96 22.80
C LEU A 530 -13.84 -4.13 22.55
N ILE A 531 -14.20 -3.92 21.29
CA ILE A 531 -15.34 -3.06 20.90
C ILE A 531 -16.65 -3.65 21.39
N PHE A 532 -16.76 -4.97 21.36
CA PHE A 532 -17.98 -5.66 21.77
C PHE A 532 -18.40 -5.27 23.20
N LYS A 533 -17.46 -5.02 24.11
CA LYS A 533 -17.75 -4.60 25.49
C LYS A 533 -18.57 -3.32 25.58
N TYR A 534 -18.47 -2.45 24.58
CA TYR A 534 -19.19 -1.17 24.52
C TYR A 534 -20.51 -1.26 23.75
N LEU A 535 -20.72 -2.34 23.00
CA LEU A 535 -21.91 -2.55 22.17
C LEU A 535 -22.94 -3.50 22.79
N GLN A 536 -22.64 -4.11 23.94
CA GLN A 536 -23.51 -5.06 24.64
C GLN A 536 -24.70 -4.43 25.33
#